data_AF-A0A9E1EB54-F1
#
_entry.id   AF-A0A9E1EB54-F1
#
_cell.length_a   1.000
_cell.length_b   1.000
_cell.length_c   1.000
_cell.angle_alpha   90.00
_cell.angle_beta   90.00
_cell.angle_gamma   90.00
#
_symmetry.space_group_name_H-M   'P 1'
#
loop_
_entity.id
_entity.type
_entity.pdbx_description
1 polymer ?
#
loop_
_entity_poly.entity_id
_entity_poly.type
_entity_poly.pdbx_seq_one_letter_code
_entity_poly.pdbx_strand_id
1 'polypeptide(L)'
;MSEKIKALSEPVQQQNASIPPCQTMTFRAGKLKGKTPATVLLESSDGVSVIESQINWLTQHLQQYPQNQTLINACKEALVLYQNGQLSSAQPALVSEIPVYVQEWKADIYHPIKENGTTYYKGSRMGIYFQRNSQSAYSIVMENVIAPIQKKEDGTVTITVSAAKENSYKKNTHYIGADDMMECVSEMKRQVDCFYDMYYKHEFKIALEHQERNRTGAGQ
;
A
#
# COMPACT_ATOMS: atom_id res chain seq x y z
N MET A 1 -19.77 -31.78 -18.06
CA MET A 1 -19.49 -30.37 -17.70
C MET A 1 -18.21 -30.32 -16.89
N SER A 2 -17.12 -30.57 -17.60
CA SER A 2 -15.75 -30.67 -17.12
C SER A 2 -15.00 -29.38 -17.46
N GLU A 3 -13.90 -29.09 -16.76
CA GLU A 3 -12.80 -28.16 -17.13
C GLU A 3 -12.81 -26.68 -16.69
N LYS A 4 -13.79 -26.14 -15.95
CA LYS A 4 -13.75 -24.70 -15.57
C LYS A 4 -13.43 -24.31 -14.13
N ILE A 5 -13.11 -25.25 -13.24
CA ILE A 5 -12.84 -24.91 -11.82
C ILE A 5 -11.40 -25.23 -11.36
N LYS A 6 -10.56 -25.82 -12.21
CA LYS A 6 -9.19 -26.23 -11.85
C LYS A 6 -8.10 -25.24 -12.30
N ALA A 7 -8.34 -23.92 -12.20
CA ALA A 7 -7.40 -22.90 -12.68
C ALA A 7 -7.08 -21.77 -11.65
N LEU A 8 -7.28 -22.01 -10.35
CA LEU A 8 -6.99 -21.02 -9.30
C LEU A 8 -6.15 -21.56 -8.13
N SER A 9 -5.38 -22.64 -8.33
CA SER A 9 -4.53 -23.21 -7.28
C SER A 9 -3.20 -23.76 -7.78
N GLU A 10 -2.50 -22.99 -8.61
CA GLU A 10 -1.06 -23.19 -8.80
C GLU A 10 -0.32 -21.91 -8.40
N PRO A 11 0.70 -21.98 -7.53
CA PRO A 11 1.58 -20.86 -7.31
C PRO A 11 2.33 -20.62 -8.62
N VAL A 12 2.06 -19.49 -9.28
CA VAL A 12 2.94 -18.99 -10.34
C VAL A 12 4.32 -18.88 -9.72
N GLN A 13 5.23 -19.77 -10.11
CA GLN A 13 6.65 -19.62 -9.82
C GLN A 13 7.09 -18.34 -10.53
N GLN A 14 7.09 -17.23 -9.81
CA GLN A 14 7.72 -16.00 -10.25
C GLN A 14 9.22 -16.28 -10.31
N GLN A 15 9.70 -16.60 -11.51
CA GLN A 15 11.11 -16.45 -11.82
C GLN A 15 11.48 -15.00 -11.50
N ASN A 16 12.39 -14.82 -10.54
CA ASN A 16 13.04 -13.55 -10.22
C ASN A 16 13.86 -13.07 -11.44
N ALA A 17 13.20 -12.62 -12.49
CA ALA A 17 13.81 -11.85 -13.55
C ALA A 17 13.99 -10.43 -13.00
N SER A 18 15.23 -10.01 -12.79
CA SER A 18 15.57 -8.62 -12.45
C SER A 18 14.97 -7.71 -13.53
N ILE A 19 13.94 -6.94 -13.17
CA ILE A 19 13.27 -6.02 -14.10
C ILE A 19 14.31 -4.99 -14.60
N PRO A 20 14.45 -4.78 -15.92
CA PRO A 20 15.53 -3.96 -16.46
C PRO A 20 15.41 -2.48 -16.02
N PRO A 21 16.54 -1.77 -15.83
CA PRO A 21 16.57 -0.36 -15.41
C PRO A 21 15.71 0.58 -16.28
N CYS A 22 15.59 0.28 -17.57
CA CYS A 22 14.75 1.03 -18.52
C CYS A 22 13.25 1.07 -18.15
N GLN A 23 12.77 0.12 -17.34
CA GLN A 23 11.38 0.01 -16.89
C GLN A 23 11.17 0.42 -15.43
N THR A 24 12.24 0.57 -14.63
CA THR A 24 12.15 0.88 -13.19
C THR A 24 12.61 2.29 -12.85
N MET A 25 13.50 2.87 -13.65
CA MET A 25 14.09 4.17 -13.35
C MET A 25 13.33 5.31 -14.01
N THR A 26 13.02 6.35 -13.22
CA THR A 26 12.21 7.48 -13.66
C THR A 26 13.02 8.76 -13.84
N PHE A 27 12.56 9.63 -14.74
CA PHE A 27 13.12 10.97 -14.85
C PHE A 27 12.77 11.79 -13.60
N ARG A 28 13.76 12.49 -13.04
CA ARG A 28 13.61 13.24 -11.77
C ARG A 28 13.07 14.66 -11.96
N ALA A 29 13.20 15.23 -13.15
CA ALA A 29 12.87 16.64 -13.44
C ALA A 29 12.40 16.84 -14.89
N GLY A 30 11.81 18.01 -15.16
CA GLY A 30 11.34 18.41 -16.48
C GLY A 30 10.01 17.76 -16.90
N LYS A 31 9.70 17.84 -18.20
CA LYS A 31 8.43 17.37 -18.79
C LYS A 31 8.21 15.85 -18.66
N LEU A 32 9.28 15.09 -18.46
CA LEU A 32 9.23 13.63 -18.35
C LEU A 32 9.21 13.13 -16.89
N LYS A 33 9.14 14.05 -15.91
CA LYS A 33 9.22 13.72 -14.49
C LYS A 33 8.23 12.60 -14.10
N GLY A 34 8.74 11.58 -13.42
CA GLY A 34 7.95 10.44 -12.96
C GLY A 34 7.69 9.36 -14.01
N LYS A 35 8.04 9.59 -15.29
CA LYS A 35 7.94 8.57 -16.34
C LYS A 35 9.24 7.77 -16.44
N THR A 36 9.13 6.52 -16.89
CA THR A 36 10.29 5.69 -17.24
C THR A 36 10.64 5.87 -18.72
N PRO A 37 11.90 5.63 -19.14
CA PRO A 37 12.27 5.63 -20.56
C PRO A 37 11.39 4.72 -21.42
N ALA A 38 11.05 3.54 -20.91
CA ALA A 38 10.16 2.59 -21.57
C ALA A 38 8.73 3.15 -21.76
N THR A 39 8.18 3.81 -20.74
CA THR A 39 6.85 4.44 -20.81
C THR A 39 6.81 5.58 -21.83
N VAL A 40 7.84 6.42 -21.89
CA VAL A 40 7.91 7.54 -22.84
C VAL A 40 7.91 7.05 -24.29
N LEU A 41 8.58 5.94 -24.58
CA LEU A 41 8.63 5.36 -25.92
C LEU A 41 7.29 4.76 -26.37
N LEU A 42 6.49 4.25 -25.45
CA LEU A 42 5.19 3.62 -25.77
C LEU A 42 4.02 4.60 -25.82
N GLU A 43 4.06 5.69 -25.05
CA GLU A 43 2.94 6.63 -24.94
C GLU A 43 2.88 7.67 -26.08
N SER A 44 4.01 7.97 -26.71
CA SER A 44 4.12 9.09 -27.65
C SER A 44 4.61 8.63 -29.03
N SER A 45 3.95 9.07 -30.10
CA SER A 45 4.42 8.87 -31.48
C SER A 45 5.85 9.39 -31.69
N ASP A 46 6.21 10.44 -30.96
CA ASP A 46 7.51 11.10 -31.03
C ASP A 46 8.47 10.63 -29.91
N GLY A 47 8.14 9.54 -29.22
CA GLY A 47 8.85 9.07 -28.03
C GLY A 47 10.35 8.83 -28.26
N VAL A 48 10.74 8.39 -29.46
CA VAL A 48 12.15 8.19 -29.84
C VAL A 48 12.93 9.51 -29.81
N SER A 49 12.42 10.53 -30.51
CA SER A 49 13.05 11.86 -30.57
C SER A 49 13.14 12.53 -29.18
N VAL A 50 12.13 12.30 -28.34
CA VAL A 50 12.10 12.79 -26.96
C VAL A 50 13.20 12.13 -26.12
N ILE A 51 13.36 10.80 -26.21
CA ILE A 51 14.42 10.09 -25.48
C ILE A 51 15.81 10.45 -25.99
N GLU A 52 16.01 10.60 -27.30
CA GLU A 52 17.28 11.04 -27.88
C GLU A 52 17.68 12.44 -27.40
N SER A 53 16.72 13.38 -27.41
CA SER A 53 16.93 14.73 -26.88
C SER A 53 17.31 14.71 -25.40
N GLN A 54 16.67 13.83 -24.63
CA GLN A 54 16.97 13.65 -23.21
C GLN A 54 18.36 13.05 -22.98
N ILE A 55 18.79 12.09 -23.79
CA ILE A 55 20.16 11.53 -23.74
C ILE A 55 21.19 12.62 -24.01
N ASN A 56 20.97 13.46 -25.02
CA ASN A 56 21.87 14.57 -25.35
C ASN A 56 22.01 15.54 -24.17
N TRP A 57 20.90 15.93 -23.57
CA TRP A 57 20.91 16.82 -22.40
C TRP A 57 21.65 16.19 -21.20
N LEU A 58 21.37 14.92 -20.89
CA LEU A 58 22.02 14.21 -19.79
C LEU A 58 23.52 14.05 -20.01
N THR A 59 23.94 13.83 -21.26
CA THR A 59 25.35 13.68 -21.65
C THR A 59 26.10 15.00 -21.52
N GLN A 60 25.50 16.12 -21.95
CA GLN A 60 26.07 17.46 -21.79
C GLN A 60 26.31 17.84 -20.32
N HIS A 61 25.44 17.36 -19.42
CA HIS A 61 25.52 17.66 -18.00
C HIS A 61 26.16 16.52 -17.18
N LEU A 62 26.81 15.55 -17.83
CA LEU A 62 27.36 14.37 -17.16
C LEU A 62 28.54 14.71 -16.25
N GLN A 63 29.37 15.68 -16.65
CA GLN A 63 30.50 16.15 -15.81
C GLN A 63 30.01 16.80 -14.51
N GLN A 64 28.89 17.53 -14.57
CA GLN A 64 28.30 18.20 -13.40
C GLN A 64 27.50 17.22 -12.53
N TYR A 65 26.85 16.23 -13.14
CA TYR A 65 26.02 15.24 -12.45
C TYR A 65 26.37 13.81 -12.90
N PRO A 66 27.38 13.16 -12.29
CA PRO A 66 27.82 11.82 -12.68
C PRO A 66 26.71 10.74 -12.58
N GLN A 67 25.74 10.95 -11.70
CA GLN A 67 24.57 10.07 -11.56
C GLN A 67 23.71 9.99 -12.85
N ASN A 68 23.87 10.93 -13.79
CA ASN A 68 23.18 10.87 -15.08
C ASN A 68 23.59 9.65 -15.92
N GLN A 69 24.75 9.04 -15.67
CA GLN A 69 25.23 7.89 -16.45
C GLN A 69 24.26 6.71 -16.39
N THR A 70 23.68 6.43 -15.23
CA THR A 70 22.71 5.33 -15.09
C THR A 70 21.47 5.61 -15.93
N LEU A 71 20.99 6.85 -15.95
CA LEU A 71 19.82 7.27 -16.74
C LEU A 71 20.08 7.27 -18.24
N ILE A 72 21.28 7.66 -18.66
CA ILE A 72 21.71 7.51 -20.05
C ILE A 72 21.68 6.04 -20.47
N ASN A 73 22.21 5.14 -19.64
CA ASN A 73 22.22 3.70 -19.92
C ASN A 73 20.80 3.14 -20.03
N ALA A 74 19.92 3.50 -19.09
CA ALA A 74 18.51 3.08 -19.10
C ALA A 74 17.76 3.60 -20.35
N CYS A 75 18.00 4.84 -20.77
CA CYS A 75 17.43 5.39 -22.01
C CYS A 75 17.92 4.66 -23.26
N LYS A 76 19.22 4.34 -23.34
CA LYS A 76 19.80 3.60 -24.48
C LYS A 76 19.25 2.17 -24.55
N GLU A 77 19.17 1.49 -23.41
CA GLU A 77 18.56 0.16 -23.31
C GLU A 77 17.09 0.17 -23.75
N ALA A 78 16.31 1.19 -23.33
CA ALA A 78 14.93 1.36 -23.75
C ALA A 78 14.81 1.52 -25.28
N LEU A 79 15.67 2.33 -25.90
CA LEU A 79 15.67 2.52 -27.35
C LEU A 79 15.97 1.22 -28.11
N VAL A 80 16.95 0.43 -27.66
CA VAL A 80 17.29 -0.85 -28.28
C VAL A 80 16.11 -1.83 -28.19
N LEU A 81 15.49 -1.94 -27.01
CA LEU A 81 14.33 -2.82 -26.82
C LEU A 81 13.12 -2.36 -27.65
N TYR A 82 12.92 -1.05 -27.81
CA TYR A 82 11.86 -0.48 -28.64
C TYR A 82 12.07 -0.79 -30.12
N GLN A 83 13.29 -0.58 -30.62
CA GLN A 83 13.67 -0.87 -32.02
C GLN A 83 13.54 -2.36 -32.35
N ASN A 84 13.87 -3.23 -31.40
CA ASN A 84 13.73 -4.68 -31.56
C ASN A 84 12.28 -5.19 -31.41
N GLY A 85 11.32 -4.32 -31.12
CA GLY A 85 9.93 -4.71 -30.82
C GLY A 85 9.80 -5.56 -29.54
N GLN A 86 10.84 -5.59 -28.71
CA GLN A 86 10.92 -6.37 -27.47
C GLN A 86 10.38 -5.61 -26.26
N LEU A 87 9.99 -4.36 -26.47
CA LEU A 87 9.35 -3.52 -25.45
C LEU A 87 7.86 -3.92 -25.37
N SER A 88 7.61 -5.10 -24.79
CA SER A 88 6.26 -5.56 -24.46
C SER A 88 5.64 -4.55 -23.51
N SER A 89 4.47 -3.98 -23.89
CA SER A 89 3.70 -2.96 -23.16
C SER A 89 4.27 -2.73 -21.77
N ALA A 90 5.22 -1.80 -21.66
CA ALA A 90 5.91 -1.56 -20.41
C ALA A 90 4.81 -1.20 -19.42
N GLN A 91 4.40 -2.18 -18.63
CA GLN A 91 3.58 -1.89 -17.48
C GLN A 91 4.47 -0.91 -16.72
N PRO A 92 4.06 0.36 -16.58
CA PRO A 92 4.83 1.31 -15.78
C PRO A 92 5.10 0.55 -14.49
N ALA A 93 6.38 0.32 -14.14
CA ALA A 93 6.74 -0.61 -13.07
C ALA A 93 5.73 -0.41 -11.96
N LEU A 94 4.81 -1.39 -11.82
CA LEU A 94 3.63 -1.21 -11.00
C LEU A 94 4.19 -0.71 -9.69
N VAL A 95 3.72 0.46 -9.23
CA VAL A 95 3.99 0.90 -7.87
C VAL A 95 3.61 -0.30 -7.02
N SER A 96 4.61 -1.06 -6.59
CA SER A 96 4.37 -2.34 -5.95
C SER A 96 4.08 -1.93 -4.52
N GLU A 97 2.79 -1.88 -4.24
CA GLU A 97 2.28 -1.60 -2.92
C GLU A 97 2.54 -2.83 -2.06
N ILE A 98 3.48 -2.70 -1.13
CA ILE A 98 3.74 -3.73 -0.13
C ILE A 98 2.80 -3.44 1.05
N PRO A 99 1.86 -4.34 1.39
CA PRO A 99 0.99 -4.12 2.53
C PRO A 99 1.81 -4.12 3.82
N VAL A 100 1.78 -3.00 4.54
CA VAL A 100 2.41 -2.85 5.86
C VAL A 100 1.40 -3.21 6.94
N TYR A 101 0.18 -2.72 6.78
CA TYR A 101 -0.93 -3.00 7.67
C TYR A 101 -2.21 -3.02 6.87
N VAL A 102 -3.02 -4.06 7.05
CA VAL A 102 -4.34 -4.13 6.43
C VAL A 102 -5.32 -4.58 7.50
N GLN A 103 -6.25 -3.68 7.82
CA GLN A 103 -7.34 -4.02 8.70
C GLN A 103 -8.41 -4.80 7.93
N GLU A 104 -9.03 -5.76 8.58
CA GLU A 104 -10.31 -6.31 8.12
C GLU A 104 -11.43 -5.27 8.33
N TRP A 105 -12.55 -5.46 7.64
CA TRP A 105 -13.70 -4.58 7.81
C TRP A 105 -14.22 -4.60 9.24
N LYS A 106 -14.34 -3.42 9.85
CA LYS A 106 -14.98 -3.23 11.14
C LYS A 106 -16.34 -2.58 10.99
N ALA A 107 -17.34 -3.14 11.68
CA ALA A 107 -18.68 -2.60 11.76
C ALA A 107 -18.86 -1.78 13.04
N ASP A 108 -19.45 -0.59 12.93
CA ASP A 108 -20.02 0.11 14.08
C ASP A 108 -21.36 -0.51 14.45
N ILE A 109 -21.32 -1.55 15.30
CA ILE A 109 -22.51 -2.31 15.73
C ILE A 109 -23.40 -1.54 16.71
N TYR A 110 -22.90 -0.45 17.30
CA TYR A 110 -23.62 0.30 18.33
C TYR A 110 -24.61 1.29 17.73
N HIS A 111 -24.41 1.70 16.48
CA HIS A 111 -25.26 2.68 15.79
C HIS A 111 -25.87 2.12 14.50
N PRO A 112 -26.82 1.16 14.60
CA PRO A 112 -27.49 0.59 13.43
C PRO A 112 -28.39 1.61 12.72
N ILE A 113 -28.45 1.50 11.39
CA ILE A 113 -29.34 2.25 10.52
C ILE A 113 -30.45 1.30 10.06
N LYS A 114 -31.69 1.54 10.50
CA LYS A 114 -32.85 0.71 10.14
C LYS A 114 -33.61 1.38 9.01
N GLU A 115 -33.79 0.70 7.89
CA GLU A 115 -34.46 1.23 6.71
C GLU A 115 -35.15 0.09 5.96
N ASN A 116 -36.45 0.25 5.66
CA ASN A 116 -37.27 -0.71 4.91
C ASN A 116 -37.16 -2.17 5.42
N GLY A 117 -37.09 -2.37 6.74
CA GLY A 117 -36.98 -3.70 7.35
C GLY A 117 -35.57 -4.30 7.35
N THR A 118 -34.60 -3.66 6.70
CA THR A 118 -33.19 -4.06 6.70
C THR A 118 -32.40 -3.23 7.71
N THR A 119 -31.43 -3.86 8.39
CA THR A 119 -30.51 -3.17 9.29
C THR A 119 -29.13 -3.06 8.65
N TYR A 120 -28.66 -1.83 8.48
CA TYR A 120 -27.34 -1.50 7.97
C TYR A 120 -26.44 -0.97 9.08
N TYR A 121 -25.14 -1.04 8.84
CA TYR A 121 -24.10 -0.58 9.75
C TYR A 121 -23.05 0.20 8.97
N LYS A 122 -22.41 1.17 9.63
CA LYS A 122 -21.24 1.83 9.08
C LYS A 122 -20.06 0.88 9.17
N GLY A 123 -19.52 0.49 8.02
CA GLY A 123 -18.31 -0.28 7.89
C GLY A 123 -17.13 0.63 7.58
N SER A 124 -15.98 0.36 8.21
CA SER A 124 -14.72 1.03 7.87
C SER A 124 -13.59 0.02 7.73
N ARG A 125 -12.61 0.38 6.92
CA ARG A 125 -11.38 -0.38 6.71
C ARG A 125 -10.23 0.59 6.45
N MET A 126 -9.08 0.30 7.03
CA MET A 126 -7.85 1.03 6.79
C MET A 126 -6.76 0.08 6.26
N GLY A 127 -6.04 0.52 5.23
CA GLY A 127 -4.83 -0.13 4.75
C GLY A 127 -3.68 0.87 4.68
N ILE A 128 -2.48 0.43 5.04
CA ILE A 128 -1.23 1.18 4.90
C ILE A 128 -0.32 0.35 4.01
N TYR A 129 0.18 0.98 2.95
CA TYR A 129 1.02 0.33 1.95
C TYR A 129 2.30 1.13 1.77
N PHE A 130 3.43 0.42 1.69
CA PHE A 130 4.68 1.00 1.26
C PHE A 130 4.73 1.02 -0.27
N GLN A 131 4.99 2.18 -0.84
CA GLN A 131 5.03 2.38 -2.28
C GLN A 131 6.46 2.30 -2.79
N ARG A 132 6.81 1.17 -3.39
CA ARG A 132 8.14 1.02 -4.01
C ARG A 132 8.30 2.04 -5.14
N ASN A 133 9.46 2.72 -5.17
CA ASN A 133 9.84 3.71 -6.18
C ASN A 133 8.95 4.97 -6.24
N SER A 134 8.19 5.27 -5.18
CA SER A 134 7.40 6.50 -5.06
C SER A 134 8.15 7.57 -4.25
N GLN A 135 7.93 8.85 -4.58
CA GLN A 135 8.40 9.97 -3.74
C GLN A 135 7.63 10.06 -2.42
N SER A 136 6.38 9.60 -2.42
CA SER A 136 5.61 9.36 -1.19
C SER A 136 5.82 7.91 -0.80
N ALA A 137 6.60 7.66 0.25
CA ALA A 137 7.02 6.31 0.62
C ALA A 137 5.83 5.43 1.05
N TYR A 138 4.74 6.02 1.53
CA TYR A 138 3.56 5.29 1.98
C TYR A 138 2.25 5.85 1.43
N SER A 139 1.26 4.97 1.27
CA SER A 139 -0.14 5.32 1.05
C SER A 139 -1.02 4.78 2.19
N ILE A 140 -1.92 5.61 2.68
CA ILE A 140 -2.93 5.28 3.67
C ILE A 140 -4.28 5.31 2.97
N VAL A 141 -4.93 4.17 2.89
CA VAL A 141 -6.22 3.97 2.24
C VAL A 141 -7.30 3.79 3.30
N MET A 142 -8.28 4.69 3.30
CA MET A 142 -9.45 4.64 4.17
C MET A 142 -10.68 4.35 3.33
N GLU A 143 -11.33 3.23 3.61
CA GLU A 143 -12.57 2.80 2.96
C GLU A 143 -13.71 2.87 3.98
N ASN A 144 -14.85 3.41 3.58
CA ASN A 144 -16.06 3.48 4.38
C ASN A 144 -17.24 3.00 3.54
N VAL A 145 -18.22 2.35 4.17
CA VAL A 145 -19.42 1.84 3.51
C VAL A 145 -20.60 1.79 4.48
N ILE A 146 -21.82 1.78 3.97
CA ILE A 146 -23.02 1.44 4.76
C ILE A 146 -23.55 0.12 4.22
N ALA A 147 -23.47 -0.95 4.99
CA ALA A 147 -23.85 -2.29 4.53
C ALA A 147 -24.40 -3.15 5.69
N PRO A 148 -25.16 -4.21 5.40
CA PRO A 148 -25.55 -5.18 6.41
C PRO A 148 -24.32 -5.96 6.90
N ILE A 149 -24.45 -6.59 8.06
CA ILE A 149 -23.42 -7.47 8.63
C ILE A 149 -23.83 -8.93 8.52
N GLN A 150 -22.83 -9.79 8.36
CA GLN A 150 -22.95 -11.22 8.57
C GLN A 150 -22.36 -11.57 9.93
N LYS A 151 -23.15 -12.27 10.76
CA LYS A 151 -22.66 -12.86 12.01
C LYS A 151 -22.16 -14.27 11.70
N LYS A 152 -20.92 -14.56 12.09
CA LYS A 152 -20.34 -15.90 12.04
C LYS A 152 -20.71 -16.69 13.31
N GLU A 153 -20.54 -18.00 13.27
CA GLU A 153 -20.84 -18.90 14.40
C GLU A 153 -19.97 -18.62 15.63
N ASP A 154 -18.76 -18.10 15.43
CA ASP A 154 -17.81 -17.71 16.48
C ASP A 154 -18.17 -16.38 17.19
N GLY A 155 -19.28 -15.74 16.81
CA GLY A 155 -19.71 -14.44 17.33
C GLY A 155 -19.06 -13.24 16.64
N THR A 156 -18.14 -13.45 15.71
CA THR A 156 -17.51 -12.38 14.93
C THR A 156 -18.50 -11.79 13.93
N VAL A 157 -18.43 -10.48 13.73
CA VAL A 157 -19.26 -9.76 12.76
C VAL A 157 -18.40 -9.26 11.60
N THR A 158 -18.86 -9.44 10.37
CA THR A 158 -18.18 -8.93 9.17
C THR A 158 -19.17 -8.11 8.34
N ILE A 159 -18.68 -7.02 7.75
CA ILE A 159 -19.45 -6.17 6.83
C ILE A 159 -19.63 -6.89 5.49
N THR A 160 -20.85 -6.97 5.00
CA THR A 160 -21.17 -7.56 3.69
C THR A 160 -21.18 -6.47 2.62
N VAL A 161 -19.99 -6.09 2.12
CA VAL A 161 -19.82 -4.97 1.16
C VAL A 161 -20.62 -5.18 -0.13
N SER A 162 -20.81 -6.42 -0.57
CA SER A 162 -21.61 -6.75 -1.77
C SER A 162 -23.09 -6.37 -1.65
N ALA A 163 -23.62 -6.25 -0.43
CA ALA A 163 -24.98 -5.83 -0.13
C ALA A 163 -25.02 -4.39 0.41
N ALA A 164 -24.00 -3.59 0.12
CA ALA A 164 -23.92 -2.20 0.55
C ALA A 164 -25.05 -1.35 -0.05
N LYS A 165 -25.46 -0.33 0.71
CA LYS A 165 -26.36 0.71 0.21
C LYS A 165 -25.70 1.42 -0.97
N GLU A 166 -26.50 1.65 -2.01
CA GLU A 166 -26.05 2.33 -3.23
C GLU A 166 -25.37 3.66 -2.90
N ASN A 167 -24.25 3.95 -3.58
CA ASN A 167 -23.45 5.18 -3.40
C ASN A 167 -22.93 5.45 -1.97
N SER A 168 -22.96 4.45 -1.07
CA SER A 168 -22.45 4.61 0.30
C SER A 168 -20.95 4.35 0.42
N TYR A 169 -20.37 3.60 -0.53
CA TYR A 169 -18.94 3.28 -0.52
C TYR A 169 -18.11 4.53 -0.86
N LYS A 170 -17.13 4.82 0.01
CA LYS A 170 -16.19 5.93 -0.16
C LYS A 170 -14.78 5.41 0.11
N LYS A 171 -13.85 5.75 -0.78
CA LYS A 171 -12.43 5.43 -0.65
C LYS A 171 -11.62 6.71 -0.75
N ASN A 172 -10.84 6.99 0.29
CA ASN A 172 -9.88 8.08 0.33
C ASN A 172 -8.47 7.50 0.44
N THR A 173 -7.55 8.03 -0.36
CA THR A 173 -6.14 7.68 -0.30
C THR A 173 -5.33 8.92 0.07
N HIS A 174 -4.52 8.79 1.12
CA HIS A 174 -3.56 9.80 1.54
C HIS A 174 -2.15 9.29 1.28
N TYR A 175 -1.28 10.17 0.80
CA TYR A 175 0.12 9.86 0.54
C TYR A 175 0.99 10.59 1.55
N ILE A 176 1.99 9.91 2.08
CA ILE A 176 2.85 10.43 3.13
C ILE A 176 4.32 10.06 2.88
N GLY A 177 5.23 10.96 3.26
CA GLY A 177 6.67 10.74 3.19
C GLY A 177 7.14 9.68 4.18
N ALA A 178 8.37 9.20 4.02
CA ALA A 178 8.95 8.24 4.96
C ALA A 178 9.14 8.88 6.35
N ASP A 179 9.67 10.11 6.39
CA ASP A 179 9.97 10.81 7.64
C ASP A 179 8.69 11.11 8.42
N ASP A 180 7.67 11.67 7.78
CA ASP A 180 6.37 11.93 8.40
C ASP A 180 5.71 10.64 8.94
N MET A 181 5.83 9.53 8.21
CA MET A 181 5.31 8.23 8.67
C MET A 181 6.08 7.73 9.91
N MET A 182 7.40 7.92 9.95
CA MET A 182 8.22 7.54 11.10
C MET A 182 7.95 8.43 12.32
N GLU A 183 7.68 9.71 12.11
CA GLU A 183 7.21 10.62 13.15
C GLU A 183 5.85 10.16 13.71
N CYS A 184 4.89 9.81 12.85
CA CYS A 184 3.59 9.26 13.28
C CYS A 184 3.78 8.03 14.18
N VAL A 185 4.63 7.09 13.77
CA VAL A 185 4.93 5.87 14.56
C VAL A 185 5.59 6.21 15.89
N SER A 186 6.51 7.18 15.89
CA SER A 186 7.20 7.61 17.11
C SER A 186 6.24 8.25 18.11
N GLU A 187 5.32 9.09 17.64
CA GLU A 187 4.28 9.69 18.49
C GLU A 187 3.28 8.65 19.01
N MET A 188 2.89 7.67 18.19
CA MET A 188 2.07 6.54 18.65
C MET A 188 2.77 5.75 19.75
N LYS A 189 4.06 5.44 19.58
CA LYS A 189 4.87 4.77 20.60
C LYS A 189 4.96 5.59 21.88
N ARG A 190 5.22 6.90 21.78
CA ARG A 190 5.30 7.81 22.93
C ARG A 190 4.02 7.81 23.75
N GLN A 191 2.85 7.81 23.10
CA GLN A 191 1.57 7.74 23.81
C GLN A 191 1.39 6.43 24.58
N VAL A 192 1.79 5.30 23.99
CA VAL A 192 1.77 3.99 24.66
C VAL A 192 2.71 3.97 25.86
N ASP A 193 3.93 4.48 25.70
CA ASP A 193 4.92 4.55 26.77
C ASP A 193 4.40 5.44 27.93
N CYS A 194 3.83 6.61 27.63
CA CYS A 194 3.20 7.46 28.64
C CYS A 194 2.03 6.77 29.36
N PHE A 195 1.20 6.01 28.64
CA PHE A 195 0.13 5.23 29.26
C PHE A 195 0.68 4.20 30.24
N TYR A 196 1.72 3.45 29.86
CA TYR A 196 2.36 2.50 30.76
C TYR A 196 2.92 3.18 32.01
N ASP A 197 3.65 4.29 31.85
CA ASP A 197 4.22 5.01 33.00
C ASP A 197 3.15 5.50 33.98
N MET A 198 2.02 5.98 33.47
CA MET A 198 0.91 6.47 34.30
C MET A 198 0.21 5.34 35.06
N TYR A 199 -0.06 4.21 34.40
CA TYR A 199 -0.89 3.14 34.98
C TYR A 199 -0.08 2.04 35.67
N TYR A 200 1.21 1.91 35.39
CA TYR A 200 2.07 0.83 35.89
C TYR A 200 1.95 0.62 37.39
N LYS A 201 2.07 1.70 38.18
CA LYS A 201 2.03 1.61 39.64
C LYS A 201 0.67 1.13 40.17
N HIS A 202 -0.42 1.56 39.53
CA HIS A 202 -1.77 1.17 39.92
C HIS A 202 -2.03 -0.31 39.60
N GLU A 203 -1.75 -0.72 38.36
CA GLU A 203 -1.94 -2.11 37.92
C GLU A 203 -1.03 -3.08 38.69
N PHE A 204 0.21 -2.67 38.98
CA PHE A 204 1.13 -3.47 39.79
C PHE A 204 0.60 -3.69 41.21
N LYS A 205 -0.03 -2.67 41.81
CA LYS A 205 -0.66 -2.80 43.13
C LYS A 205 -1.83 -3.79 43.08
N ILE A 206 -2.71 -3.67 42.07
CA ILE A 206 -3.83 -4.59 41.88
C ILE A 206 -3.32 -6.03 41.71
N ALA A 207 -2.27 -6.23 40.91
CA ALA A 207 -1.67 -7.54 40.71
C ALA A 207 -1.16 -8.17 42.03
N LEU A 208 -0.49 -7.38 42.88
CA LEU A 208 -0.06 -7.82 44.22
C LEU A 208 -1.24 -8.18 45.13
N GLU A 209 -2.29 -7.37 45.14
CA GLU A 209 -3.50 -7.64 45.92
C GLU A 209 -4.17 -8.96 45.49
N HIS A 210 -4.24 -9.25 44.19
CA HIS A 210 -4.73 -10.53 43.67
C HIS A 210 -3.82 -11.71 44.04
N GLN A 211 -2.50 -11.52 43.98
CA GLN A 211 -1.53 -12.55 44.36
C GLN A 211 -1.68 -12.95 45.84
N GLU A 212 -1.82 -11.97 46.74
CA GLU A 212 -2.01 -12.24 48.18
C GLU A 212 -3.35 -12.93 48.46
N ARG A 213 -4.43 -12.54 47.78
CA ARG A 213 -5.72 -13.24 47.86
C ARG A 213 -5.62 -14.70 47.40
N ASN A 214 -4.90 -14.97 46.32
CA ASN A 214 -4.70 -16.33 45.83
C ASN A 214 -3.86 -17.16 46.81
N ARG A 215 -2.82 -16.58 47.44
CA ARG A 215 -2.00 -17.27 48.45
C ARG A 215 -2.79 -17.61 49.71
N THR A 216 -3.61 -16.68 50.19
CA THR A 216 -4.42 -16.88 51.40
C THR A 216 -5.60 -17.84 51.15
N GLY A 217 -6.19 -17.82 49.95
CA GLY A 217 -7.26 -18.73 49.55
C GLY A 217 -6.83 -20.16 49.20
N ALA A 218 -5.56 -20.38 48.81
CA ALA A 218 -5.02 -21.71 48.51
C ALA A 218 -4.59 -22.53 49.74
N GLY A 219 -4.67 -21.94 50.94
CA GLY A 219 -4.32 -22.59 52.21
C GLY A 219 -5.52 -23.15 53.01
N GLN A 220 -6.71 -23.21 52.41
CA GLN A 220 -7.92 -23.83 52.97
C GLN A 220 -8.25 -25.15 52.27
#